data_AF-A0A2U3I7L3-F1
#
_entry.id   AF-A0A2U3I7L3-F1
#
_cell.length_a   1.000
_cell.length_b   1.000
_cell.length_c   1.000
_cell.angle_alpha   90.00
_cell.angle_beta   90.00
_cell.angle_gamma   90.00
#
_symmetry.space_group_name_H-M   'P 1'
#
loop_
_entity.id
_entity.type
_entity.pdbx_description
1 polymer ?
#
loop_
_entity_poly.entity_id
_entity_poly.type
_entity_poly.pdbx_seq_one_letter_code
_entity_poly.pdbx_strand_id
1 'polypeptide(L)'
;MKNVNNCANPGLVRGGITLTGVKGGFLTRIIDSNDLENVNFVLKTAEGALYCGQLNIATHENRNNLLMMALDYGLPITLSGDDSGNITGLAVAPSDSAIPSLSCSFLKLQDSRTGMVMRIVDKDPGSAVTYVLQANDGSRYCAQMWPSRDNYDNRNHLFMMALRMNIQVTIAGGANHEVTSIAVGS
;
A
#
# COMPACT_ATOMS: atom_id res chain seq x y z
N MET A 1 43.15 0.76 16.49
CA MET A 1 41.77 1.09 16.07
C MET A 1 41.44 0.24 14.86
N LYS A 2 40.59 -0.77 15.00
CA LYS A 2 40.16 -1.63 13.89
C LYS A 2 39.05 -0.91 13.14
N ASN A 3 39.25 -0.73 11.83
CA ASN A 3 38.26 -0.18 10.91
C ASN A 3 36.95 -0.98 11.00
N VAL A 4 35.86 -0.25 11.19
CA VAL A 4 34.50 -0.76 11.16
C VAL A 4 34.23 -1.22 9.73
N ASN A 5 34.05 -2.52 9.55
CA ASN A 5 33.65 -3.09 8.28
C ASN A 5 32.27 -2.56 7.89
N ASN A 6 32.25 -1.80 6.80
CA ASN A 6 31.08 -1.39 6.04
C ASN A 6 30.19 -2.61 5.74
N CYS A 7 29.11 -2.80 6.49
CA CYS A 7 27.92 -3.48 5.99
C CYS A 7 27.14 -2.48 5.13
N ALA A 8 27.70 -2.11 3.98
CA ALA A 8 26.93 -1.43 2.94
C ALA A 8 26.20 -2.53 2.17
N ASN A 9 24.90 -2.69 2.43
CA ASN A 9 24.05 -3.58 1.66
C ASN A 9 24.16 -3.15 0.17
N PRO A 10 24.67 -3.99 -0.75
CA PRO A 10 25.03 -3.55 -2.11
C PRO A 10 23.84 -3.14 -2.99
N GLY A 11 22.59 -3.31 -2.52
CA GLY A 11 21.37 -3.11 -3.31
C GLY A 11 20.65 -1.78 -3.11
N LEU A 12 21.04 -0.95 -2.14
CA LEU A 12 20.38 0.34 -1.89
C LEU A 12 21.08 1.46 -2.66
N VAL A 13 20.32 2.16 -3.50
CA VAL A 13 20.80 3.28 -4.30
C VAL A 13 21.50 4.31 -3.42
N ARG A 14 22.70 4.75 -3.83
CA ARG A 14 23.45 5.83 -3.18
C ARG A 14 22.56 7.08 -3.06
N GLY A 15 22.21 7.46 -1.83
CA GLY A 15 21.63 8.78 -1.52
C GLY A 15 20.41 8.83 -0.60
N GLY A 16 19.84 7.70 -0.16
CA GLY A 16 18.71 7.67 0.78
C GLY A 16 19.01 6.87 2.05
N ILE A 17 18.24 7.14 3.10
CA ILE A 17 18.27 6.40 4.37
C ILE A 17 17.58 5.05 4.15
N THR A 18 18.13 3.94 4.64
CA THR A 18 17.41 2.66 4.60
C THR A 18 16.05 2.79 5.27
N LEU A 19 14.98 2.35 4.60
CA LEU A 19 13.64 2.34 5.17
C LEU A 19 13.60 1.29 6.27
N THR A 20 13.61 1.73 7.53
CA THR A 20 13.35 0.89 8.69
C THR A 20 12.17 1.43 9.49
N GLY A 21 11.34 0.53 10.01
CA GLY A 21 10.11 0.89 10.69
C GLY A 21 9.10 1.56 9.76
N VAL A 22 8.20 2.38 10.32
CA VAL A 22 7.09 2.99 9.58
C VAL A 22 7.41 4.43 9.20
N LYS A 23 7.27 4.76 7.91
CA LYS A 23 7.47 6.11 7.36
C LYS A 23 6.35 6.48 6.39
N GLY A 24 5.91 7.73 6.47
CA GLY A 24 4.87 8.30 5.62
C GLY A 24 5.38 9.39 4.71
N GLY A 25 4.78 9.53 3.52
CA GLY A 25 5.20 10.52 2.54
C GLY A 25 4.71 10.20 1.14
N PHE A 26 5.50 10.57 0.13
CA PHE A 26 5.21 10.35 -1.28
C PHE A 26 6.36 9.58 -1.94
N LEU A 27 6.04 8.69 -2.87
CA LEU A 27 7.07 8.14 -3.75
C LEU A 27 7.58 9.22 -4.68
N THR A 28 8.89 9.23 -4.86
CA THR A 28 9.57 10.17 -5.75
C THR A 28 10.27 9.48 -6.90
N ARG A 29 10.69 8.22 -6.71
CA ARG A 29 11.39 7.42 -7.73
C ARG A 29 11.14 5.94 -7.51
N ILE A 30 11.20 5.22 -8.62
CA ILE A 30 11.32 3.76 -8.69
C ILE A 30 12.61 3.48 -9.44
N ILE A 31 13.41 2.58 -8.89
CA ILE A 31 14.74 2.27 -9.39
C ILE A 31 14.80 0.78 -9.59
N ASP A 32 14.78 0.41 -10.86
CA ASP A 32 14.97 -0.96 -11.28
C ASP A 32 16.37 -1.45 -10.87
N SER A 33 16.47 -2.71 -10.52
CA SER A 33 17.72 -3.33 -10.09
C SER A 33 18.13 -4.41 -11.08
N ASN A 34 19.42 -4.76 -11.10
CA ASN A 34 19.90 -5.88 -11.94
C ASN A 34 19.38 -7.25 -11.44
N ASP A 35 18.76 -7.28 -10.26
CA ASP A 35 18.00 -8.41 -9.76
C ASP A 35 16.56 -8.29 -10.30
N LEU A 36 16.20 -9.21 -11.19
CA LEU A 36 14.91 -9.21 -11.92
C LEU A 36 13.69 -9.31 -11.00
N GLU A 37 13.87 -9.73 -9.75
CA GLU A 37 12.77 -9.87 -8.81
C GLU A 37 12.65 -8.68 -7.86
N ASN A 38 13.67 -7.82 -7.76
CA ASN A 38 13.73 -6.78 -6.74
C ASN A 38 13.75 -5.37 -7.34
N VAL A 39 12.86 -4.53 -6.83
CA VAL A 39 12.75 -3.12 -7.23
C VAL A 39 12.92 -2.22 -6.01
N ASN A 40 13.67 -1.12 -6.17
CA ASN A 40 13.88 -0.14 -5.12
C ASN A 40 12.93 1.05 -5.26
N PHE A 41 12.37 1.51 -4.15
CA PHE A 41 11.42 2.62 -4.07
C PHE A 41 11.98 3.72 -3.17
N VAL A 42 11.88 4.97 -3.62
CA VAL A 42 12.35 6.14 -2.86
C VAL A 42 11.16 6.95 -2.34
N LEU A 43 10.96 6.90 -1.03
CA LEU A 43 9.94 7.66 -0.29
C LEU A 43 10.52 8.99 0.20
N LYS A 44 9.82 10.09 -0.06
CA LYS A 44 10.11 11.40 0.54
C LYS A 44 9.08 11.73 1.61
N THR A 45 9.54 11.91 2.83
CA THR A 45 8.73 12.32 3.99
C THR A 45 8.34 13.79 3.93
N ALA A 46 7.39 14.21 4.77
CA ALA A 46 6.95 15.60 4.87
C ALA A 46 8.09 16.54 5.27
N GLU A 47 9.02 16.06 6.11
CA GLU A 47 10.22 16.78 6.55
C GLU A 47 11.32 16.83 5.46
N GLY A 48 11.08 16.19 4.32
CA GLY A 48 12.00 16.17 3.17
C GLY A 48 13.06 15.08 3.21
N ALA A 49 13.10 14.23 4.24
CA ALA A 49 14.01 13.10 4.30
C ALA A 49 13.64 12.03 3.26
N LEU A 50 14.66 11.45 2.62
CA LEU A 50 14.53 10.40 1.61
C LEU A 50 14.85 9.03 2.19
N TYR A 51 13.93 8.10 2.05
CA TYR A 51 14.07 6.70 2.47
C TYR A 51 14.03 5.76 1.27
N CYS A 52 14.88 4.74 1.27
CA CYS A 52 14.95 3.70 0.25
C CYS A 52 14.46 2.36 0.82
N GLY A 53 13.45 1.77 0.19
CA GLY A 53 12.98 0.41 0.50
C GLY A 53 13.02 -0.49 -0.73
N GLN A 54 13.29 -1.77 -0.54
CA GLN A 54 13.31 -2.79 -1.60
C GLN A 54 12.05 -3.66 -1.52
N LEU A 55 11.50 -4.05 -2.67
CA LEU A 55 10.38 -4.97 -2.76
C LEU A 55 10.72 -6.10 -3.73
N ASN A 56 10.52 -7.35 -3.29
CA ASN A 56 10.45 -8.48 -4.22
C ASN A 56 9.09 -8.43 -4.94
N ILE A 57 9.10 -8.06 -6.21
CA ILE A 57 7.87 -7.87 -7.01
C ILE A 57 7.24 -9.20 -7.43
N ALA A 58 8.01 -10.29 -7.47
CA ALA A 58 7.50 -11.61 -7.80
C ALA A 58 6.61 -12.17 -6.66
N THR A 59 6.96 -11.88 -5.41
CA THR A 59 6.17 -12.32 -4.24
C THR A 59 5.15 -11.28 -3.76
N HIS A 60 5.28 -10.02 -4.20
CA HIS A 60 4.44 -8.89 -3.75
C HIS A 60 3.90 -8.03 -4.90
N GLU A 61 3.35 -8.66 -5.94
CA GLU A 61 2.78 -7.97 -7.10
C GLU A 61 1.77 -6.87 -6.73
N ASN A 62 0.90 -7.12 -5.73
CA ASN A 62 -0.07 -6.11 -5.28
C ASN A 62 0.59 -4.86 -4.70
N ARG A 63 1.65 -5.02 -3.90
CA ARG A 63 2.41 -3.87 -3.38
C ARG A 63 3.06 -3.12 -4.52
N ASN A 64 3.65 -3.84 -5.48
CA ASN A 64 4.22 -3.21 -6.66
C ASN A 64 3.18 -2.36 -7.41
N ASN A 65 2.00 -2.92 -7.70
CA ASN A 65 0.93 -2.21 -8.38
C ASN A 65 0.47 -0.96 -7.60
N LEU A 66 0.35 -1.07 -6.27
CA LEU A 66 -0.02 0.06 -5.41
C LEU A 66 1.05 1.15 -5.36
N LEU A 67 2.33 0.78 -5.34
CA LEU A 67 3.45 1.73 -5.39
C LEU A 67 3.55 2.41 -6.77
N MET A 68 3.38 1.67 -7.85
CA MET A 68 3.32 2.21 -9.21
C MET A 68 2.18 3.23 -9.33
N MET A 69 0.97 2.87 -8.87
CA MET A 69 -0.16 3.80 -8.82
C MET A 69 0.14 5.02 -7.93
N ALA A 70 0.72 4.82 -6.75
CA ALA A 70 1.01 5.93 -5.85
C ALA A 70 2.01 6.93 -6.45
N LEU A 71 3.01 6.45 -7.20
CA LEU A 71 3.91 7.32 -7.93
C LEU A 71 3.20 8.06 -9.08
N ASP A 72 2.46 7.33 -9.91
CA ASP A 72 1.79 7.88 -11.11
C ASP A 72 0.81 9.00 -10.77
N TYR A 73 0.02 8.82 -9.71
CA TYR A 73 -1.02 9.77 -9.28
C TYR A 73 -0.59 10.69 -8.13
N GLY A 74 0.67 10.61 -7.67
CA GLY A 74 1.16 11.42 -6.56
C GLY A 74 0.39 11.20 -5.25
N LEU A 75 0.02 9.96 -4.94
CA LEU A 75 -0.77 9.63 -3.77
C LEU A 75 0.09 9.57 -2.49
N PRO A 76 -0.43 10.04 -1.34
CA PRO A 76 0.24 9.86 -0.05
C PRO A 76 0.22 8.39 0.34
N ILE A 77 1.36 7.93 0.84
CA ILE A 77 1.57 6.55 1.28
C ILE A 77 2.26 6.48 2.62
N THR A 78 2.15 5.30 3.24
CA THR A 78 2.99 4.89 4.36
C THR A 78 3.58 3.54 4.07
N LEU A 79 4.89 3.40 4.29
CA LEU A 79 5.63 2.17 4.14
C LEU A 79 6.14 1.67 5.49
N SER A 80 6.19 0.36 5.64
CA SER A 80 6.95 -0.32 6.69
C SER A 80 8.15 -1.01 6.06
N GLY A 81 9.33 -0.80 6.64
CA GLY A 81 10.55 -1.53 6.29
C GLY A 81 11.06 -2.38 7.46
N ASP A 82 11.60 -3.56 7.16
CA ASP A 82 12.36 -4.34 8.12
C ASP A 82 13.80 -3.81 8.32
N ASP A 83 14.59 -4.47 9.16
CA ASP A 83 15.98 -4.06 9.44
C ASP A 83 16.91 -4.17 8.21
N SER A 84 16.50 -4.91 7.18
CA SER A 84 17.24 -5.04 5.92
C SER A 84 16.83 -4.02 4.86
N GLY A 85 15.75 -3.26 5.12
CA GLY A 85 15.18 -2.32 4.16
C GLY A 85 14.14 -2.93 3.22
N ASN A 86 13.66 -4.15 3.49
CA ASN A 86 12.59 -4.76 2.70
C ASN A 86 11.24 -4.17 3.09
N ILE A 87 10.41 -3.87 2.09
CA ILE A 87 9.07 -3.34 2.28
C ILE A 87 8.14 -4.47 2.77
N THR A 88 7.72 -4.36 4.03
CA THR A 88 6.87 -5.33 4.75
C THR A 88 5.41 -4.88 4.88
N GLY A 89 5.11 -3.65 4.47
CA GLY A 89 3.75 -3.14 4.48
C GLY A 89 3.62 -1.78 3.79
N LEU A 90 2.41 -1.50 3.36
CA LEU A 90 2.02 -0.35 2.57
C LEU A 90 0.60 0.07 2.93
N ALA A 91 0.37 1.37 3.03
CA ALA A 91 -0.95 1.96 2.93
C ALA A 91 -0.94 3.10 1.92
N VAL A 92 -2.00 3.21 1.12
CA VAL A 92 -2.22 4.28 0.13
C VAL A 92 -3.55 4.95 0.41
N ALA A 93 -3.63 6.27 0.25
CA ALA A 93 -4.86 7.06 0.38
C ALA A 93 -5.02 8.05 -0.80
N PRO A 94 -6.20 8.68 -0.98
CA PRO A 94 -6.37 9.77 -1.94
C PRO A 94 -5.44 10.96 -1.65
N SER A 95 -5.11 11.77 -2.66
CA SER A 95 -4.14 12.90 -2.60
C SER A 95 -4.37 13.86 -1.42
N ASP A 96 -5.63 14.07 -1.06
CA ASP A 96 -6.06 15.07 -0.08
C ASP A 96 -6.16 14.48 1.34
N SER A 97 -5.86 13.20 1.50
CA SER A 97 -5.91 12.51 2.80
C SER A 97 -4.57 12.60 3.54
N ALA A 98 -4.65 12.70 4.87
CA ALA A 98 -3.48 12.59 5.72
C ALA A 98 -2.74 11.25 5.50
N ILE A 99 -1.42 11.28 5.73
CA ILE A 99 -0.53 10.12 5.63
C ILE A 99 -1.17 8.87 6.28
N PRO A 100 -1.42 7.80 5.51
CA PRO A 100 -2.27 6.71 5.97
C PRO A 100 -1.58 5.83 7.01
N SER A 101 -2.22 5.52 8.13
CA SER A 101 -1.70 4.49 9.05
C SER A 101 -1.78 3.08 8.42
N LEU A 102 -0.83 2.21 8.74
CA LEU A 102 -0.85 0.78 8.45
C LEU A 102 -1.86 -0.01 9.32
N SER A 103 -2.42 0.62 10.36
CA SER A 103 -3.49 0.04 11.18
C SER A 103 -4.86 0.46 10.67
N CYS A 104 -5.79 -0.50 10.68
CA CYS A 104 -7.21 -0.28 10.42
C CYS A 104 -8.01 -0.58 11.70
N SER A 105 -8.56 0.46 12.33
CA SER A 105 -9.43 0.35 13.52
C SER A 105 -10.90 0.65 13.17
N PHE A 106 -11.34 0.29 11.97
CA PHE A 106 -12.64 0.66 11.40
C PHE A 106 -13.71 -0.42 11.61
N LEU A 107 -14.97 -0.07 11.36
CA LEU A 107 -16.09 -1.01 11.46
C LEU A 107 -15.91 -2.12 10.44
N LYS A 108 -16.14 -3.37 10.82
CA LYS A 108 -15.98 -4.47 9.87
C LYS A 108 -17.23 -4.57 8.99
N LEU A 109 -17.05 -4.63 7.67
CA LEU A 109 -18.15 -4.73 6.72
C LEU A 109 -18.71 -6.17 6.72
N GLN A 110 -20.02 -6.33 6.95
CA GLN A 110 -20.73 -7.62 6.86
C GLN A 110 -21.99 -7.54 5.99
N ASP A 111 -22.22 -6.39 5.38
CA ASP A 111 -23.37 -6.05 4.55
C ASP A 111 -22.91 -5.36 3.26
N SER A 112 -23.87 -4.84 2.49
CA SER A 112 -23.57 -4.02 1.31
C SER A 112 -23.54 -2.54 1.69
N ARG A 113 -22.47 -1.84 1.27
CA ARG A 113 -22.30 -0.40 1.51
C ARG A 113 -21.78 0.31 0.28
N THR A 114 -22.32 1.50 0.03
CA THR A 114 -21.83 2.43 -0.98
C THR A 114 -21.02 3.54 -0.32
N GLY A 115 -19.90 3.91 -0.93
CA GLY A 115 -19.05 4.97 -0.43
C GLY A 115 -17.76 5.18 -1.22
N MET A 116 -16.87 5.98 -0.66
CA MET A 116 -15.56 6.32 -1.21
C MET A 116 -14.48 5.41 -0.64
N VAL A 117 -13.60 4.89 -1.49
CA VAL A 117 -12.39 4.19 -1.03
C VAL A 117 -11.44 5.25 -0.47
N MET A 118 -11.19 5.21 0.83
CA MET A 118 -10.34 6.17 1.53
C MET A 118 -8.93 5.64 1.79
N ARG A 119 -8.76 4.32 1.75
CA ARG A 119 -7.48 3.68 2.00
C ARG A 119 -7.42 2.27 1.45
N ILE A 120 -6.25 1.89 0.95
CA ILE A 120 -5.89 0.49 0.68
C ILE A 120 -4.66 0.18 1.53
N VAL A 121 -4.70 -0.92 2.29
CA VAL A 121 -3.62 -1.35 3.19
C VAL A 121 -3.22 -2.78 2.85
N ASP A 122 -1.96 -3.00 2.56
CA ASP A 122 -1.34 -4.32 2.36
C ASP A 122 -0.22 -4.46 3.41
N LYS A 123 -0.38 -5.39 4.35
CA LYS A 123 0.58 -5.58 5.46
C LYS A 123 0.81 -7.08 5.70
N ASP A 124 2.05 -7.46 6.02
CA ASP A 124 2.37 -8.81 6.47
C ASP A 124 1.98 -9.06 7.96
N PRO A 125 1.63 -10.30 8.35
CA PRO A 125 1.57 -11.53 7.54
C PRO A 125 0.14 -11.93 7.16
N GLY A 126 -0.06 -12.44 5.94
CA GLY A 126 -1.30 -13.10 5.54
C GLY A 126 -1.84 -12.77 4.15
N SER A 127 -1.17 -11.89 3.39
CA SER A 127 -1.52 -11.53 2.01
C SER A 127 -2.92 -10.92 1.84
N ALA A 128 -3.56 -10.49 2.93
CA ALA A 128 -4.84 -9.83 2.89
C ALA A 128 -4.66 -8.33 2.65
N VAL A 129 -5.24 -7.82 1.57
CA VAL A 129 -5.38 -6.39 1.33
C VAL A 129 -6.66 -5.92 2.01
N THR A 130 -6.55 -4.91 2.88
CA THR A 130 -7.66 -4.26 3.55
C THR A 130 -8.03 -2.97 2.84
N TYR A 131 -9.31 -2.84 2.48
CA TYR A 131 -9.89 -1.64 1.89
C TYR A 131 -10.70 -0.91 2.95
N VAL A 132 -10.56 0.41 3.02
CA VAL A 132 -11.36 1.26 3.90
C VAL A 132 -12.32 2.08 3.05
N LEU A 133 -13.61 1.87 3.28
CA LEU A 133 -14.72 2.59 2.66
C LEU A 133 -15.25 3.65 3.62
N GLN A 134 -15.47 4.87 3.16
CA GLN A 134 -16.26 5.88 3.86
C GLN A 134 -17.63 6.02 3.20
N ALA A 135 -18.69 5.70 3.94
CA ALA A 135 -20.06 5.90 3.50
C ALA A 135 -20.48 7.37 3.62
N ASN A 136 -21.62 7.72 3.00
CA ASN A 136 -22.15 9.09 2.95
C ASN A 136 -22.50 9.68 4.33
N ASP A 137 -22.75 8.82 5.32
CA ASP A 137 -22.97 9.20 6.72
C ASP A 137 -21.64 9.48 7.47
N GLY A 138 -20.50 9.37 6.78
CA GLY A 138 -19.17 9.55 7.34
C GLY A 138 -18.59 8.30 8.01
N SER A 139 -19.40 7.26 8.21
CA SER A 139 -18.98 5.99 8.82
C SER A 139 -17.92 5.32 7.97
N ARG A 140 -16.93 4.71 8.63
CA ARG A 140 -15.81 4.03 7.97
C ARG A 140 -15.84 2.54 8.21
N TYR A 141 -15.83 1.79 7.12
CA TYR A 141 -15.89 0.34 7.09
C TYR A 141 -14.60 -0.23 6.52
N CYS A 142 -14.17 -1.38 7.02
CA CYS A 142 -13.08 -2.17 6.45
C CYS A 142 -13.60 -3.50 5.89
N ALA A 143 -13.04 -3.88 4.75
CA ALA A 143 -13.21 -5.19 4.15
C ALA A 143 -11.85 -5.71 3.68
N GLN A 144 -11.68 -7.03 3.61
CA GLN A 144 -10.41 -7.66 3.26
C GLN A 144 -10.53 -8.56 2.03
N MET A 145 -9.42 -8.78 1.33
CA MET A 145 -9.35 -9.70 0.20
C MET A 145 -7.97 -10.34 0.14
N TRP A 146 -7.89 -11.59 -0.32
CA TRP A 146 -6.63 -12.30 -0.58
C TRP A 146 -6.42 -12.41 -2.10
N PRO A 147 -5.75 -11.43 -2.73
CA PRO A 147 -5.71 -11.38 -4.19
C PRO A 147 -5.03 -12.61 -4.79
N SER A 148 -3.96 -13.11 -4.13
CA SER A 148 -3.17 -14.25 -4.60
C SER A 148 -3.75 -15.64 -4.32
N ARG A 149 -4.84 -15.74 -3.54
CA ARG A 149 -5.41 -17.06 -3.16
C ARG A 149 -6.60 -17.47 -4.00
N ASP A 150 -7.40 -16.51 -4.46
CA ASP A 150 -8.77 -16.78 -4.91
C ASP A 150 -9.11 -16.23 -6.33
N ASN A 151 -8.12 -15.89 -7.16
CA ASN A 151 -8.33 -15.38 -8.54
C ASN A 151 -9.25 -14.12 -8.62
N TYR A 152 -9.19 -13.23 -7.62
CA TYR A 152 -10.00 -12.02 -7.57
C TYR A 152 -9.29 -10.75 -8.06
N ASP A 153 -8.30 -10.88 -8.95
CA ASP A 153 -7.41 -9.78 -9.37
C ASP A 153 -8.16 -8.56 -9.87
N ASN A 154 -9.26 -8.74 -10.59
CA ASN A 154 -10.07 -7.63 -11.09
C ASN A 154 -10.61 -6.75 -9.95
N ARG A 155 -10.93 -7.31 -8.78
CA ARG A 155 -11.48 -6.54 -7.66
C ARG A 155 -10.44 -5.57 -7.08
N ASN A 156 -9.18 -6.01 -6.95
CA ASN A 156 -8.12 -5.13 -6.46
C ASN A 156 -7.92 -3.96 -7.43
N HIS A 157 -7.85 -4.26 -8.73
CA HIS A 157 -7.75 -3.23 -9.77
C HIS A 157 -8.95 -2.26 -9.75
N LEU A 158 -10.16 -2.74 -9.49
CA LEU A 158 -11.35 -1.89 -9.33
C LEU A 158 -11.26 -0.99 -8.08
N PHE A 159 -10.73 -1.48 -6.95
CA PHE A 159 -10.47 -0.65 -5.77
C PHE A 159 -9.41 0.41 -6.02
N MET A 160 -8.31 0.03 -6.67
CA MET A 160 -7.24 0.95 -7.05
C MET A 160 -7.76 2.02 -8.02
N MET A 161 -8.59 1.62 -9.00
CA MET A 161 -9.27 2.55 -9.91
C MET A 161 -10.22 3.49 -9.15
N ALA A 162 -10.99 2.98 -8.19
CA ALA A 162 -11.89 3.82 -7.41
C ALA A 162 -11.15 4.83 -6.55
N LEU A 163 -10.06 4.39 -5.89
CA LEU A 163 -9.17 5.24 -5.10
C LEU A 163 -8.55 6.33 -5.96
N ARG A 164 -7.95 5.97 -7.10
CA ARG A 164 -7.24 6.93 -7.98
C ARG A 164 -8.19 7.95 -8.60
N MET A 165 -9.39 7.51 -9.00
CA MET A 165 -10.36 8.38 -9.69
C MET A 165 -11.23 9.13 -8.69
N ASN A 166 -11.12 8.83 -7.40
CA ASN A 166 -11.97 9.36 -6.35
C ASN A 166 -13.46 9.19 -6.73
N ILE A 167 -13.85 7.97 -7.08
CA ILE A 167 -15.24 7.60 -7.43
C ILE A 167 -15.84 6.61 -6.43
N GLN A 168 -17.16 6.65 -6.31
CA GLN A 168 -17.89 5.78 -5.39
C GLN A 168 -17.86 4.32 -5.86
N VAL A 169 -17.90 3.43 -4.88
CA VAL A 169 -18.06 1.99 -5.07
C VAL A 169 -19.20 1.48 -4.19
N THR A 170 -19.84 0.41 -4.64
CA THR A 170 -20.70 -0.42 -3.79
C THR A 170 -20.00 -1.75 -3.55
N ILE A 171 -19.80 -2.10 -2.29
CA ILE A 171 -19.08 -3.31 -1.86
C ILE A 171 -20.01 -4.16 -1.00
N ALA A 172 -20.02 -5.47 -1.22
CA ALA A 172 -20.61 -6.41 -0.28
C ALA A 172 -19.52 -7.12 0.54
N GLY A 173 -19.70 -7.17 1.87
CA GLY A 173 -18.86 -7.92 2.79
C GLY A 173 -19.48 -9.27 3.17
N GLY A 174 -18.63 -10.29 3.36
CA GLY A 174 -19.03 -11.59 3.91
C GLY A 174 -18.94 -11.66 5.44
N ALA A 175 -19.20 -12.84 6.00
CA ALA A 175 -19.21 -13.06 7.45
C ALA A 175 -17.82 -12.83 8.09
N ASN A 176 -16.74 -13.11 7.34
CA ASN A 176 -15.36 -12.84 7.74
C ASN A 176 -14.85 -11.50 7.20
N HIS A 177 -15.76 -10.62 6.77
CA HIS A 177 -15.47 -9.28 6.25
C HIS A 177 -14.67 -9.30 4.96
N GLU A 178 -14.67 -10.43 4.27
CA GLU A 178 -14.11 -10.58 2.95
C GLU A 178 -14.97 -9.83 1.92
N VAL A 179 -14.33 -9.22 0.93
CA VAL A 179 -15.05 -8.61 -0.20
C VAL A 179 -15.65 -9.72 -1.05
N THR A 180 -16.98 -9.80 -1.12
CA THR A 180 -17.70 -10.80 -1.91
C THR A 180 -18.14 -10.26 -3.27
N SER A 181 -18.36 -8.95 -3.41
CA SER A 181 -18.62 -8.27 -4.68
C SER A 181 -18.24 -6.78 -4.62
N ILE A 182 -18.00 -6.19 -5.79
CA ILE A 182 -17.75 -4.76 -5.96
C ILE A 182 -18.38 -4.27 -7.28
N ALA A 183 -18.99 -3.09 -7.23
CA ALA A 183 -19.35 -2.29 -8.39
C ALA A 183 -18.68 -0.91 -8.26
N VAL A 184 -18.22 -0.36 -9.39
CA VAL A 184 -17.55 0.95 -9.44
C VAL A 184 -18.37 1.90 -10.29
N GLY A 185 -18.59 3.12 -9.78
CA GLY A 185 -19.49 4.09 -10.40
C GLY A 185 -20.92 3.95 -9.88
N SER A 186 -21.69 5.01 -10.13
CA SER A 186 -23.13 5.12 -9.84
C SER A 186 -23.96 4.79 -11.07
#